data_AF-Q24XP4-F1
#
_entry.id   AF-Q24XP4-F1
#
_cell.length_a   1.000
_cell.length_b   1.000
_cell.length_c   1.000
_cell.angle_alpha   90.00
_cell.angle_beta   90.00
_cell.angle_gamma   90.00
#
_symmetry.space_group_name_H-M   'P 1'
#
loop_
_entity.id
_entity.type
_entity.pdbx_description
1 polymer ?
#
loop_
_entity_poly.entity_id
_entity_poly.type
_entity_poly.pdbx_seq_one_letter_code
_entity_poly.pdbx_strand_id
1 'polypeptide(L)'
;MKSGSFVVSAVVGDFGEAISSRYNFAVCISAPLETRVERIKQRAYEQHGERICEGGDMYEQHLKFVDFVASRPLSRIEQWAKTLLCPVIHIDGTKSISENTELVVEEYLHNLSSKELRR
;
A
#
# COMPACT_ATOMS: atom_id res chain seq x y z
N MET A 1 -4.29 3.15 30.02
CA MET A 1 -5.05 2.67 28.85
C MET A 1 -4.13 1.81 28.00
N LYS A 2 -4.45 0.53 27.76
CA LYS A 2 -3.79 -0.23 26.69
C LYS A 2 -4.28 0.38 25.38
N SER A 3 -3.41 1.10 24.68
CA SER A 3 -3.67 1.50 23.30
C SER A 3 -3.84 0.23 22.47
N GLY A 4 -4.99 0.07 21.80
CA GLY A 4 -5.19 -1.03 20.85
C GLY A 4 -4.13 -0.98 19.74
N SER A 5 -3.93 -2.10 19.05
CA SER A 5 -3.14 -2.12 17.82
C SER A 5 -3.93 -1.43 16.70
N PHE A 6 -3.26 -0.59 15.91
CA PHE A 6 -3.86 0.07 14.75
C PHE A 6 -3.11 -0.32 13.48
N VAL A 7 -3.85 -0.41 12.37
CA VAL A 7 -3.29 -0.55 11.03
C VAL A 7 -3.53 0.76 10.30
N VAL A 8 -2.48 1.29 9.69
CA VAL A 8 -2.56 2.46 8.81
C VAL A 8 -2.10 2.08 7.42
N SER A 9 -2.79 2.57 6.39
CA SER A 9 -2.48 2.27 4.99
C SER A 9 -2.40 3.56 4.19
N ALA A 10 -1.32 3.74 3.44
CA ALA A 10 -1.11 4.87 2.54
C ALA A 10 -0.18 4.48 1.39
N VAL A 11 -0.10 5.33 0.36
CA VAL A 11 0.86 5.17 -0.74
C VAL A 11 2.29 5.33 -0.25
N VAL A 12 2.53 6.37 0.55
CA VAL A 12 3.76 6.56 1.33
C VAL A 12 3.27 6.67 2.77
N GLY A 13 3.64 5.72 3.64
CA GLY A 13 3.23 5.70 5.05
C GLY A 13 3.97 6.71 5.92
N ASP A 14 4.46 7.81 5.34
CA ASP A 14 5.18 8.86 6.05
C ASP A 14 4.17 9.82 6.71
N PHE A 15 3.76 9.49 7.94
CA PHE A 15 2.87 10.32 8.74
C PHE A 15 3.66 11.24 9.71
N GLY A 16 4.93 11.50 9.41
CA GLY A 16 5.83 12.23 10.27
C GLY A 16 6.46 11.38 11.37
N GLU A 17 7.59 11.84 11.88
CA GLU A 17 8.45 11.09 12.82
C GLU A 17 7.71 10.60 14.07
N ALA A 18 6.81 11.41 14.62
CA ALA A 18 6.05 11.08 15.83
C ALA A 18 5.16 9.83 15.67
N ILE A 19 4.70 9.55 14.46
CA ILE A 19 3.87 8.39 14.12
C ILE A 19 4.76 7.26 13.58
N SER A 20 5.63 7.56 12.62
CA SER A 20 6.50 6.56 11.97
C SER A 20 7.46 5.86 12.94
N SER A 21 7.95 6.57 13.97
CA SER A 21 8.80 5.98 15.04
C SER A 21 8.06 4.96 15.92
N ARG A 22 6.72 4.93 15.87
CA ARG A 22 5.88 4.01 16.65
C ARG A 22 5.48 2.77 15.87
N TYR A 23 5.85 2.66 14.59
CA TYR A 23 5.55 1.45 13.83
C TYR A 23 6.21 0.24 14.47
N ASN A 24 5.42 -0.80 14.67
CA ASN A 24 5.90 -2.07 15.23
C ASN A 24 6.24 -3.07 14.12
N PHE A 25 5.69 -2.88 12.93
CA PHE A 25 5.76 -3.75 11.76
C PHE A 25 5.28 -2.98 10.53
N ALA A 26 5.88 -3.18 9.37
CA ALA A 26 5.47 -2.56 8.11
C ALA A 26 5.37 -3.60 6.99
N VAL A 27 4.39 -3.39 6.11
CA VAL A 27 4.15 -4.23 4.93
C VAL A 27 4.23 -3.36 3.69
N CYS A 28 5.18 -3.64 2.81
CA CYS A 28 5.31 -3.00 1.52
C CYS A 28 4.68 -3.89 0.44
N ILE A 29 3.60 -3.42 -0.17
CA ILE A 29 2.88 -4.14 -1.23
C ILE A 29 3.29 -3.57 -2.58
N SER A 30 3.83 -4.42 -3.47
CA SER A 30 4.20 -4.03 -4.83
C SER A 30 3.43 -4.84 -5.87
N ALA A 31 3.18 -4.26 -7.03
CA ALA A 31 2.61 -4.95 -8.19
C ALA A 31 3.12 -4.26 -9.47
N PRO A 32 3.18 -4.97 -10.61
CA PRO A 32 3.57 -4.38 -11.89
C PRO A 32 2.74 -3.13 -12.23
N LEU A 33 3.37 -2.15 -12.88
CA LEU A 33 2.73 -0.88 -13.25
C LEU A 33 1.41 -1.12 -14.02
N GLU A 34 1.44 -2.00 -15.01
CA GLU A 34 0.29 -2.33 -15.85
C GLU A 34 -0.88 -2.84 -15.00
N THR A 35 -0.64 -3.81 -14.11
CA THR A 35 -1.64 -4.33 -13.18
C THR A 35 -2.23 -3.23 -12.28
N ARG A 36 -1.40 -2.30 -11.78
CA ARG A 36 -1.90 -1.19 -10.95
C ARG A 36 -2.78 -0.24 -11.76
N VAL A 37 -2.37 0.12 -12.98
CA VAL A 37 -3.12 1.01 -13.87
C VAL A 37 -4.45 0.38 -14.26
N GLU A 38 -4.46 -0.91 -14.60
CA GLU A 38 -5.68 -1.65 -14.92
C GLU A 38 -6.67 -1.64 -13.76
N ARG A 39 -6.21 -1.97 -12.54
CA ARG A 39 -7.04 -1.90 -11.32
C ARG A 39 -7.54 -0.49 -10.99
N ILE A 40 -6.81 0.56 -11.39
CA ILE A 40 -7.27 1.95 -11.24
C ILE A 40 -8.40 2.24 -12.23
N LYS A 41 -8.24 1.87 -13.50
CA LYS A 41 -9.28 2.05 -14.53
C LYS A 41 -10.55 1.28 -14.17
N GLN A 42 -10.39 0.01 -13.76
CA GLN A 42 -11.51 -0.83 -13.34
C GLN A 42 -12.32 -0.21 -12.20
N ARG A 43 -11.65 0.21 -11.12
CA ARG A 43 -12.33 0.85 -9.98
C ARG A 43 -12.98 2.18 -10.37
N ALA A 44 -12.35 2.96 -11.25
CA ALA A 44 -12.93 4.21 -11.72
C ALA A 44 -14.21 3.96 -12.52
N TYR A 45 -14.24 2.92 -13.37
CA TYR A 45 -15.44 2.53 -14.10
C TYR A 45 -16.53 2.01 -13.16
N GLU A 46 -16.17 1.16 -12.19
CA GLU A 46 -17.14 0.69 -11.17
C GLU A 46 -17.76 1.84 -10.37
N GLN A 47 -17.00 2.90 -10.10
CA GLN A 47 -17.47 4.05 -9.32
C GLN A 47 -18.22 5.10 -10.16
N HIS A 48 -17.84 5.31 -11.42
CA HIS A 48 -18.31 6.43 -12.24
C HIS A 48 -19.02 6.02 -13.54
N GLY A 49 -18.95 4.75 -13.93
CA GLY A 49 -19.54 4.20 -15.14
C GLY A 49 -19.12 4.95 -16.40
N GLU A 50 -20.10 5.17 -17.28
CA GLU A 50 -19.89 5.83 -18.59
C GLU A 50 -19.37 7.27 -18.52
N ARG A 51 -19.40 7.92 -17.35
CA ARG A 51 -18.88 9.29 -17.19
C ARG A 51 -17.39 9.39 -17.50
N ILE A 52 -16.64 8.31 -17.25
CA ILE A 52 -15.20 8.25 -17.54
C ILE A 52 -14.88 7.64 -18.91
N CYS A 53 -15.89 7.26 -19.69
CA CYS A 53 -15.76 6.77 -21.07
C CYS A 53 -15.79 7.94 -22.05
N GLU A 54 -15.40 7.69 -23.30
CA GLU A 54 -15.41 8.72 -24.35
C GLU A 54 -16.81 9.34 -24.51
N GLY A 55 -16.87 10.68 -24.56
CA GLY A 55 -18.12 11.44 -24.54
C GLY A 55 -18.72 11.69 -23.15
N GLY A 56 -18.18 11.06 -22.10
CA GLY A 56 -18.52 11.32 -20.71
C GLY A 56 -17.91 12.60 -20.16
N ASP A 57 -18.57 13.21 -19.18
CA ASP A 57 -18.17 14.50 -18.58
C ASP A 57 -16.88 14.42 -17.75
N MET A 58 -16.44 13.21 -17.36
CA MET A 58 -15.21 12.97 -16.61
C MET A 58 -14.07 12.39 -17.47
N TYR A 59 -14.29 12.14 -18.77
CA TYR A 59 -13.36 11.42 -19.64
C TYR A 59 -11.94 12.01 -19.64
N GLU A 60 -11.81 13.30 -19.97
CA GLU A 60 -10.50 13.95 -20.03
C GLU A 60 -9.80 14.01 -18.67
N GLN A 61 -10.57 14.25 -17.60
CA GLN A 61 -10.04 14.27 -16.24
C GLN A 61 -9.54 12.88 -15.84
N HIS A 62 -10.27 11.83 -16.22
CA HIS A 62 -9.88 10.45 -15.96
C HIS A 62 -8.58 10.08 -16.70
N LEU A 63 -8.44 10.44 -17.99
CA LEU A 63 -7.21 10.21 -18.75
C LEU A 63 -6.01 10.90 -18.10
N LYS A 64 -6.14 12.20 -17.77
CA LYS A 64 -5.08 12.96 -17.08
C LYS A 64 -4.71 12.34 -15.73
N PHE A 65 -5.69 11.82 -14.99
CA PHE A 65 -5.45 11.12 -13.73
C PHE A 65 -4.68 9.81 -13.93
N VAL A 66 -5.05 9.01 -14.94
CA VAL A 66 -4.35 7.75 -15.29
C VAL A 66 -2.89 8.03 -15.67
N ASP A 67 -2.64 9.04 -16.49
CA ASP A 67 -1.27 9.42 -16.89
C ASP A 67 -0.44 9.91 -15.69
N PHE A 68 -1.07 10.68 -14.80
CA PHE A 68 -0.45 11.14 -13.56
C PHE A 68 -0.05 9.97 -12.64
N VAL A 69 -0.93 8.99 -12.43
CA VAL A 69 -0.59 7.83 -11.57
C VAL A 69 0.43 6.90 -12.21
N ALA A 70 0.45 6.79 -13.54
CA ALA A 70 1.39 5.94 -14.28
C ALA A 70 2.82 6.51 -14.31
N SER A 71 2.95 7.84 -14.34
CA SER A 71 4.25 8.54 -14.37
C SER A 71 4.95 8.66 -13.01
N ARG A 72 4.28 8.28 -11.91
CA ARG A 72 4.83 8.43 -10.55
C ARG A 72 5.96 7.43 -10.28
N PRO A 73 7.18 7.89 -9.92
CA PRO A 73 8.27 6.99 -9.55
C PRO A 73 7.96 6.30 -8.22
N LEU A 74 8.13 4.98 -8.20
CA LEU A 74 7.92 4.16 -6.99
C LEU A 74 9.17 4.11 -6.09
N SER A 75 10.34 4.52 -6.60
CA SER A 75 11.61 4.51 -5.87
C SER A 75 11.55 5.28 -4.55
N ARG A 76 10.74 6.36 -4.48
CA ARG A 76 10.53 7.12 -3.24
C ARG A 76 9.91 6.26 -2.13
N ILE A 77 9.01 5.34 -2.47
CA ILE A 77 8.33 4.46 -1.50
C ILE A 77 9.34 3.48 -0.92
N GLU A 78 10.16 2.86 -1.78
CA GLU A 78 11.19 1.91 -1.36
C GLU A 78 12.29 2.58 -0.55
N GLN A 79 12.72 3.77 -0.94
CA GLN A 79 13.70 4.56 -0.20
C GLN A 79 13.18 4.94 1.19
N TRP A 80 11.92 5.33 1.28
CA TRP A 80 11.27 5.62 2.57
C TRP A 80 11.14 4.36 3.43
N ALA A 81 10.75 3.22 2.87
CA ALA A 81 10.64 1.98 3.63
C ALA A 81 11.98 1.57 4.30
N LYS A 82 13.12 1.89 3.67
CA LYS A 82 14.47 1.65 4.22
C LYS A 82 14.80 2.52 5.44
N THR A 83 14.07 3.61 5.69
CA THR A 83 14.30 4.47 6.87
C THR A 83 13.52 4.01 8.11
N LEU A 84 12.63 3.03 7.96
CA LEU A 84 11.83 2.52 9.06
C LEU A 84 12.68 1.73 10.07
N LEU A 85 12.42 1.96 11.35
CA LEU A 85 13.12 1.30 12.46
C LEU A 85 12.46 -0.03 12.87
N CYS A 86 11.39 -0.43 12.18
CA CYS A 86 10.64 -1.66 12.44
C CYS A 86 10.91 -2.72 11.37
N PRO A 87 10.60 -4.00 11.64
CA PRO A 87 10.61 -5.02 10.60
C PRO A 87 9.71 -4.60 9.43
N VAL A 88 10.24 -4.76 8.21
CA VAL A 88 9.54 -4.45 6.96
C VAL A 88 9.51 -5.73 6.12
N ILE A 89 8.32 -6.20 5.77
CA ILE A 89 8.17 -7.28 4.79
C ILE A 89 7.70 -6.72 3.44
N HIS A 90 8.03 -7.42 2.37
CA HIS A 90 7.60 -7.08 1.03
C HIS A 90 6.71 -8.21 0.50
N ILE A 91 5.53 -7.85 0.00
CA ILE A 91 4.57 -8.83 -0.53
C ILE A 91 4.18 -8.48 -1.96
N ASP A 92 3.87 -9.53 -2.73
CA ASP A 92 3.48 -9.43 -4.12
C ASP A 92 1.96 -9.24 -4.24
N GLY A 93 1.55 -8.01 -4.59
CA GLY A 93 0.17 -7.61 -4.79
C GLY A 93 -0.53 -8.24 -6.00
N THR A 94 0.16 -9.08 -6.78
CA THR A 94 -0.47 -9.94 -7.79
C THR A 94 -0.99 -11.26 -7.21
N LYS A 95 -0.50 -11.66 -6.02
CA LYS A 95 -0.98 -12.85 -5.32
C LYS A 95 -2.37 -12.66 -4.73
N SER A 96 -2.99 -13.79 -4.37
CA SER A 96 -4.31 -13.80 -3.76
C SER A 96 -4.30 -13.08 -2.41
N ILE A 97 -5.47 -12.58 -2.01
CA ILE A 97 -5.64 -11.94 -0.69
C ILE A 97 -5.31 -12.94 0.43
N SER A 98 -5.72 -14.21 0.31
CA SER A 98 -5.47 -15.25 1.33
C SER A 98 -3.97 -15.46 1.52
N GLU A 99 -3.24 -15.70 0.43
CA GLU A 99 -1.79 -15.97 0.45
C GLU A 99 -1.03 -14.80 1.10
N ASN A 100 -1.33 -13.57 0.69
CA ASN A 100 -0.68 -12.40 1.26
C ASN A 100 -1.06 -12.17 2.73
N THR A 101 -2.30 -12.44 3.12
CA THR A 101 -2.76 -12.24 4.50
C THR A 101 -2.14 -13.27 5.43
N GLU A 102 -2.07 -14.54 5.01
CA GLU A 102 -1.41 -15.61 5.75
C GLU A 102 0.07 -15.26 6.01
N LEU A 103 0.81 -14.87 4.97
CA LEU A 103 2.20 -14.43 5.08
C LEU A 103 2.37 -13.25 6.05
N VAL A 104 1.51 -12.23 5.95
CA VAL A 104 1.56 -11.06 6.85
C VAL A 104 1.33 -11.46 8.31
N VAL A 105 0.39 -12.36 8.57
CA VAL A 105 0.09 -12.84 9.93
C VAL A 105 1.23 -13.66 10.49
N GLU A 106 1.78 -14.60 9.72
CA GLU A 106 2.92 -15.43 10.11
C GLU A 106 4.14 -14.57 10.49
N GLU A 107 4.51 -13.63 9.62
CA GLU A 107 5.64 -12.72 9.85
C GLU A 107 5.39 -11.80 11.05
N TYR A 108 4.18 -11.28 11.21
CA TYR A 108 3.83 -10.43 12.35
C TYR A 108 3.97 -11.19 13.68
N LEU A 109 3.43 -12.41 13.76
CA LEU A 109 3.50 -13.25 14.97
C LEU A 109 4.94 -13.66 15.30
N HIS A 110 5.74 -14.02 14.29
CA HIS A 110 7.15 -14.35 14.47
C HIS A 110 7.95 -13.15 15.04
N ASN A 111 7.67 -11.95 14.53
CA ASN A 111 8.30 -10.71 15.00
C ASN A 111 7.85 -10.29 16.41
N LEU A 112 6.60 -10.59 16.80
CA LEU A 112 6.13 -10.36 18.16
C LEU A 112 6.86 -11.26 19.18
N SER A 113 6.91 -12.57 18.91
CA SER A 113 7.61 -13.55 19.77
C SER A 113 9.08 -13.19 19.97
N SER A 114 9.76 -12.78 18.88
CA SER A 114 11.16 -12.35 18.91
C SER A 114 11.40 -11.07 19.74
N LYS A 115 10.40 -10.18 19.86
CA LYS A 115 10.49 -8.97 20.69
C LYS A 115 10.24 -9.26 22.16
N GLU A 116 9.39 -10.22 22.48
CA GLU A 116 9.15 -10.65 23.87
C GLU A 116 10.36 -11.36 24.46
N LEU A 117 11.11 -12.12 23.65
CA LEU A 117 12.33 -12.82 24.08
C LEU A 117 13.53 -11.89 24.35
N ARG A 118 13.50 -10.65 23.85
CA ARG A 118 14.58 -9.64 23.98
C ARG A 118 14.30 -8.61 25.07
N ARG A 119 13.19 -8.73 25.79
CA ARG A 119 12.84 -7.91 26.96
C ARG A 119 13.16 -8.65 28.24
#